data_AF-A0A1R2BUC3-F1
#
_entry.id   AF-A0A1R2BUC3-F1
#
_cell.length_a   1.000
_cell.length_b   1.000
_cell.length_c   1.000
_cell.angle_alpha   90.00
_cell.angle_beta   90.00
_cell.angle_gamma   90.00
#
_symmetry.space_group_name_H-M   'P 1'
#
loop_
_entity.id
_entity.type
_entity.pdbx_description
1 polymer ?
#
loop_
_entity_poly.entity_id
_entity_poly.type
_entity_poly.pdbx_seq_one_letter_code
_entity_poly.pdbx_strand_id
1 'polypeptide(L)'
;MEENTFINFEEGRKFLSNEHLFFLKRFYEIDLQASKKSLVNAYEKNDLVELKRCAHSLKGTSSYIGALTCRKLSEDLQLLCANTSASKEQITEFTNLLVQHLEDLYKYLKNYFNPIEIIVPPRRKSDCKIESPLVEELKEEQLTLTIKKLIPPVSRVIVADHGHSYEEDEIDILEELNKQWRCVIV
;
A
#
# COMPACT_ATOMS: atom_id res chain seq x y z
N MET A 1 -4.07 -21.90 14.14
CA MET A 1 -4.62 -21.59 12.82
C MET A 1 -4.28 -20.14 12.57
N GLU A 2 -3.18 -19.86 11.90
CA GLU A 2 -2.88 -18.49 11.46
C GLU A 2 -3.86 -18.19 10.32
N GLU A 3 -4.80 -17.27 10.55
CA GLU A 3 -5.50 -16.65 9.43
C GLU A 3 -4.42 -16.03 8.54
N ASN A 4 -4.27 -16.54 7.32
CA ASN A 4 -3.39 -15.98 6.30
C ASN A 4 -3.98 -14.63 5.84
N THR A 5 -4.00 -13.64 6.73
CA THR A 5 -4.38 -12.28 6.41
C THR A 5 -3.22 -11.62 5.69
N PHE A 6 -3.44 -11.23 4.44
CA PHE A 6 -2.49 -10.46 3.63
C PHE A 6 -2.04 -9.17 4.32
N ILE A 7 -2.90 -8.59 5.17
CA ILE A 7 -2.67 -7.36 5.92
C ILE A 7 -2.82 -7.62 7.41
N ASN A 8 -1.78 -7.31 8.18
CA ASN A 8 -1.87 -7.16 9.63
C ASN A 8 -2.21 -5.70 9.96
N PHE A 9 -3.50 -5.44 10.22
CA PHE A 9 -3.98 -4.08 10.50
C PHE A 9 -3.46 -3.52 11.83
N GLU A 10 -3.17 -4.37 12.81
CA GLU A 10 -2.59 -3.91 14.07
C GLU A 10 -1.18 -3.38 13.84
N GLU A 11 -0.36 -4.13 13.10
CA GLU A 11 1.00 -3.72 12.77
C GLU A 11 1.01 -2.43 11.94
N GLY A 12 0.17 -2.33 10.90
CA GLY A 12 0.10 -1.11 10.09
C GLY A 12 -0.35 0.12 10.89
N ARG A 13 -1.27 -0.06 11.85
CA ARG A 13 -1.68 1.01 12.76
C ARG A 13 -0.59 1.45 13.74
N LYS A 14 0.41 0.61 14.07
CA LYS A 14 1.54 1.06 14.90
C LYS A 14 2.32 2.20 14.23
N PHE A 15 2.42 2.19 12.91
CA PHE A 15 3.15 3.21 12.16
C PHE A 15 2.29 4.41 11.79
N LEU A 16 1.04 4.17 11.39
CA LEU A 16 0.18 5.21 10.78
C LEU A 16 -1.03 5.59 11.63
N SER A 17 -1.24 4.94 12.78
CA SER A 17 -2.37 5.16 13.67
C SER A 17 -3.71 5.20 12.90
N ASN A 18 -4.46 6.29 13.00
CA ASN A 18 -5.77 6.45 12.37
C ASN A 18 -5.70 6.63 10.84
N GLU A 19 -4.52 6.90 10.28
CA GLU A 19 -4.33 7.11 8.84
C GLU A 19 -4.06 5.81 8.08
N HIS A 20 -3.91 4.67 8.77
CA HIS A 20 -3.56 3.39 8.16
C HIS A 20 -4.47 3.01 6.99
N LEU A 21 -5.80 3.17 7.14
CA LEU A 21 -6.75 2.86 6.06
C LEU A 21 -6.60 3.77 4.84
N PHE A 22 -6.27 5.05 5.06
CA PHE A 22 -6.04 6.00 3.97
C PHE A 22 -4.80 5.59 3.16
N PHE A 23 -3.70 5.27 3.84
CA PHE A 23 -2.48 4.77 3.19
C PHE A 23 -2.69 3.41 2.51
N LEU A 24 -3.42 2.50 3.15
CA LEU A 24 -3.73 1.19 2.56
C LEU A 24 -4.53 1.35 1.26
N LYS A 25 -5.48 2.30 1.23
CA LYS A 25 -6.27 2.61 0.02
C LYS A 25 -5.40 3.23 -1.07
N ARG A 26 -4.56 4.21 -0.74
CA ARG A 26 -3.60 4.80 -1.70
C ARG A 26 -2.66 3.74 -2.28
N PHE A 27 -2.13 2.87 -1.42
CA PHE A 27 -1.26 1.79 -1.84
C PHE A 27 -1.97 0.86 -2.83
N TYR A 28 -3.21 0.47 -2.53
CA TYR A 28 -4.04 -0.33 -3.42
C TYR A 28 -4.29 0.34 -4.79
N GLU A 29 -4.69 1.62 -4.79
CA GLU A 29 -5.14 2.33 -6.00
C GLU A 29 -3.97 2.75 -6.91
N ILE A 30 -2.81 3.04 -6.33
CA ILE A 30 -1.69 3.68 -7.03
C ILE A 30 -0.42 2.84 -6.92
N ASP A 31 0.09 2.67 -5.70
CA ASP A 31 1.48 2.27 -5.49
C ASP A 31 1.72 0.79 -5.82
N LEU A 32 0.74 -0.09 -5.58
CA LEU A 32 0.87 -1.52 -5.79
C LEU A 32 1.14 -1.88 -7.26
N GLN A 33 0.33 -1.35 -8.17
CA GLN A 33 0.48 -1.63 -9.60
C GLN A 33 1.72 -0.94 -10.18
N ALA A 34 2.02 0.29 -9.72
CA ALA A 34 3.23 1.00 -10.11
C ALA A 34 4.51 0.25 -9.67
N SER A 35 4.52 -0.28 -8.43
CA SER A 35 5.62 -1.07 -7.88
C SER A 35 5.79 -2.38 -8.63
N LYS A 36 4.70 -3.12 -8.87
CA LYS A 36 4.71 -4.36 -9.67
C LYS A 36 5.32 -4.11 -11.06
N LYS A 37 4.85 -3.07 -11.76
CA LYS A 37 5.35 -2.73 -13.10
C LYS A 37 6.83 -2.38 -13.08
N SER A 38 7.27 -1.58 -12.11
CA SER A 38 8.68 -1.17 -12.00
C SER A 38 9.58 -2.37 -11.71
N LEU A 39 9.15 -3.27 -10.82
CA LEU A 39 9.86 -4.50 -10.48
C LEU A 39 10.04 -5.44 -11.68
N VAL A 40 8.95 -5.70 -12.42
CA VAL A 40 8.99 -6.54 -13.64
C VAL A 40 9.90 -5.91 -14.69
N ASN A 41 9.76 -4.61 -14.95
CA ASN A 41 10.60 -3.91 -15.94
C ASN A 41 12.09 -3.96 -15.59
N ALA A 42 12.44 -3.78 -14.30
CA ALA A 42 13.83 -3.86 -13.85
C ALA A 42 14.40 -5.27 -14.05
N TYR A 43 13.61 -6.29 -13.71
CA TYR A 43 13.98 -7.69 -13.90
C TYR A 43 14.15 -8.05 -15.39
N GLU A 44 13.21 -7.67 -16.26
CA GLU A 44 13.29 -7.91 -17.72
C GLU A 44 14.52 -7.25 -18.36
N LYS A 45 14.90 -6.07 -17.88
CA LYS A 45 16.11 -5.35 -18.31
C LYS A 45 17.40 -5.93 -17.73
N ASN A 46 17.33 -6.92 -16.85
CA ASN A 46 18.44 -7.43 -16.04
C ASN A 46 19.17 -6.32 -15.25
N ASP A 47 18.44 -5.27 -14.84
CA ASP A 47 18.97 -4.18 -14.03
C ASP A 47 18.84 -4.53 -12.54
N LEU A 48 19.87 -5.18 -12.00
CA LEU A 48 19.89 -5.63 -10.60
C LEU A 48 19.93 -4.46 -9.60
N VAL A 49 20.49 -3.31 -10.00
CA VAL A 49 20.56 -2.13 -9.13
C VAL A 49 19.15 -1.55 -8.96
N GLU A 50 18.43 -1.39 -10.07
CA GLU A 50 17.05 -0.92 -10.04
C GLU A 50 16.10 -1.95 -9.39
N LEU A 51 16.32 -3.25 -9.62
CA LEU A 51 15.55 -4.31 -8.97
C LEU A 51 15.71 -4.27 -7.45
N LYS A 52 16.95 -4.12 -6.96
CA LYS A 52 17.26 -3.92 -5.54
C LYS A 52 16.53 -2.70 -4.98
N ARG A 53 16.55 -1.58 -5.73
CA ARG A 53 15.88 -0.32 -5.33
C ARG A 53 14.37 -0.49 -5.24
N CYS A 54 13.76 -1.14 -6.22
CA CYS A 54 12.32 -1.46 -6.23
C CYS A 54 11.95 -2.34 -5.02
N ALA A 55 12.73 -3.39 -4.75
CA ALA A 55 12.51 -4.27 -3.61
C ALA A 55 12.64 -3.52 -2.28
N HIS A 56 13.66 -2.66 -2.13
CA HIS A 56 13.82 -1.83 -0.94
C HIS A 56 12.62 -0.89 -0.70
N SER A 57 12.19 -0.17 -1.73
CA SER A 57 11.02 0.71 -1.65
C SER A 57 9.75 -0.07 -1.29
N LEU A 58 9.58 -1.27 -1.85
CA LEU A 58 8.43 -2.11 -1.56
C LEU A 58 8.47 -2.67 -0.14
N LYS A 59 9.66 -2.99 0.41
CA LYS A 59 9.85 -3.35 1.81
C LYS A 59 9.38 -2.24 2.75
N GLY A 60 9.75 -0.99 2.48
CA GLY A 60 9.31 0.16 3.28
C GLY A 60 7.79 0.33 3.25
N THR A 61 7.23 0.45 2.04
CA THR A 61 5.77 0.66 1.86
C THR A 61 4.94 -0.48 2.44
N SER A 62 5.33 -1.74 2.22
CA SER A 62 4.65 -2.91 2.79
C SER A 62 4.70 -2.97 4.31
N SER A 63 5.76 -2.43 4.94
CA SER A 63 5.86 -2.31 6.41
C SER A 63 4.79 -1.37 6.97
N TYR A 64 4.63 -0.18 6.37
CA TYR A 64 3.66 0.81 6.82
C TYR A 64 2.22 0.32 6.75
N ILE A 65 1.89 -0.48 5.75
CA ILE A 65 0.54 -1.00 5.57
C ILE A 65 0.29 -2.33 6.30
N GLY A 66 1.31 -2.93 6.93
CA GLY A 66 1.20 -4.21 7.62
C GLY A 66 1.17 -5.44 6.71
N ALA A 67 1.66 -5.34 5.47
CA ALA A 67 1.77 -6.46 4.53
C ALA A 67 3.04 -7.28 4.81
N LEU A 68 3.05 -8.03 5.91
CA LEU A 68 4.23 -8.69 6.47
C LEU A 68 4.94 -9.63 5.48
N THR A 69 4.18 -10.43 4.74
CA THR A 69 4.72 -11.35 3.73
C THR A 69 5.37 -10.59 2.56
N CYS A 70 4.72 -9.53 2.08
CA CYS A 70 5.28 -8.65 1.05
C CYS A 70 6.58 -8.00 1.52
N ARG A 71 6.63 -7.52 2.77
CA ARG A 71 7.84 -6.97 3.40
C ARG A 71 8.98 -7.97 3.37
N LYS A 72 8.72 -9.19 3.84
CA LYS A 72 9.74 -10.25 3.92
C LYS A 72 10.26 -10.64 2.53
N LEU A 73 9.37 -10.90 1.57
CA LEU A 73 9.77 -11.24 0.20
C LEU A 73 10.58 -10.11 -0.46
N SER A 74 10.21 -8.85 -0.19
CA SER A 74 10.94 -7.68 -0.68
C SER A 74 12.32 -7.55 -0.04
N GLU A 75 12.44 -7.84 1.25
CA GLU A 75 13.73 -7.88 1.96
C GLU A 75 14.64 -8.99 1.42
N ASP A 76 14.10 -10.20 1.25
CA ASP A 76 14.86 -11.34 0.72
C ASP A 76 15.37 -11.03 -0.70
N LEU A 77 14.52 -10.47 -1.58
CA LEU A 77 14.93 -10.06 -2.91
C LEU A 77 15.96 -8.92 -2.89
N GLN A 78 15.81 -7.94 -2.00
CA GLN A 78 16.79 -6.87 -1.80
C GLN A 78 18.17 -7.44 -1.45
N LEU A 79 18.23 -8.39 -0.51
CA LEU A 79 19.46 -9.02 -0.06
C LEU A 79 20.09 -9.89 -1.16
N LEU A 80 19.29 -10.64 -1.91
CA LEU A 80 19.76 -11.43 -3.05
C LEU A 80 20.38 -10.54 -4.13
N CYS A 81 19.76 -9.41 -4.46
CA CYS A 81 20.31 -8.48 -5.45
C CYS A 81 21.59 -7.77 -4.97
N ALA A 82 21.79 -7.64 -3.65
CA ALA A 82 23.01 -7.08 -3.07
C ALA A 82 24.15 -8.12 -2.99
N ASN A 83 23.83 -9.41 -3.00
CA ASN A 83 24.80 -10.49 -2.88
C ASN A 83 25.39 -10.85 -4.25
N THR A 84 26.70 -10.61 -4.43
CA THR A 84 27.43 -10.92 -5.68
C THR A 84 27.51 -12.42 -5.99
N SER A 85 27.22 -13.29 -5.03
CA SER A 85 27.21 -14.76 -5.19
C SER A 85 25.83 -15.35 -5.47
N ALA A 86 24.77 -14.55 -5.49
CA ALA A 86 23.42 -15.03 -5.75
C ALA A 86 23.28 -15.54 -7.20
N SER A 87 22.62 -16.69 -7.36
CA SER A 87 22.38 -17.25 -8.69
C SER A 87 21.24 -16.51 -9.40
N LYS A 88 21.29 -16.46 -10.74
CA LYS A 88 20.24 -15.82 -11.54
C LYS A 88 18.89 -16.54 -11.36
N GLU A 89 18.93 -17.85 -11.18
CA GLU A 89 17.76 -18.68 -10.91
C GLU A 89 17.09 -18.27 -9.59
N GLN A 90 17.86 -18.03 -8.53
CA GLN A 90 17.33 -17.58 -7.23
C GLN A 90 16.67 -16.20 -7.34
N ILE A 91 17.32 -15.24 -8.02
CA ILE A 91 16.74 -13.91 -8.25
C ILE A 91 15.43 -14.03 -9.03
N THR A 92 15.38 -14.90 -10.03
CA THR A 92 14.19 -15.17 -10.84
C THR A 92 13.06 -15.75 -10.00
N GLU A 93 13.34 -16.76 -9.19
CA GLU A 93 12.39 -17.40 -8.30
C GLU A 93 11.76 -16.39 -7.33
N PHE A 94 12.60 -15.63 -6.60
CA PHE A 94 12.12 -14.64 -5.63
C PHE A 94 11.37 -13.49 -6.28
N THR A 95 11.80 -13.04 -7.46
CA THR A 95 11.08 -12.03 -8.23
C THR A 95 9.68 -12.53 -8.59
N ASN A 96 9.57 -13.76 -9.10
CA ASN A 96 8.28 -14.35 -9.46
C ASN A 96 7.37 -14.54 -8.23
N LEU A 97 7.92 -15.01 -7.12
CA LEU A 97 7.18 -15.13 -5.85
C LEU A 97 6.63 -13.79 -5.38
N LEU A 98 7.44 -12.73 -5.43
CA LEU A 98 7.03 -11.40 -5.03
C LEU A 98 5.95 -10.83 -5.97
N VAL A 99 6.12 -10.99 -7.29
CA VAL A 99 5.13 -10.55 -8.28
C VAL A 99 3.80 -11.26 -8.09
N GLN A 100 3.83 -12.59 -7.89
CA GLN A 100 2.62 -13.37 -7.61
C GLN A 100 1.93 -12.89 -6.34
N HIS A 101 2.71 -12.67 -5.27
CA HIS A 101 2.17 -12.15 -4.01
C HIS A 101 1.52 -10.77 -4.17
N LEU A 102 2.11 -9.88 -4.98
CA LEU A 102 1.52 -8.57 -5.30
C LEU A 102 0.18 -8.69 -6.03
N GLU A 103 0.03 -9.67 -6.92
CA GLU A 103 -1.25 -9.92 -7.60
C GLU A 103 -2.32 -10.43 -6.65
N ASP A 104 -1.97 -11.32 -5.73
CA ASP A 104 -2.93 -11.85 -4.78
C ASP A 104 -3.30 -10.81 -3.72
N LEU A 105 -2.34 -9.98 -3.31
CA LEU A 105 -2.58 -8.80 -2.49
C LEU A 105 -3.51 -7.80 -3.18
N TYR A 106 -3.35 -7.57 -4.49
CA TYR A 106 -4.27 -6.74 -5.26
C TYR A 106 -5.70 -7.27 -5.22
N LYS A 107 -5.89 -8.59 -5.46
CA LYS A 107 -7.22 -9.22 -5.42
C LYS A 107 -7.84 -9.09 -4.03
N TYR A 108 -7.05 -9.31 -2.99
CA TYR A 108 -7.49 -9.14 -1.60
C TYR A 108 -7.95 -7.70 -1.34
N LEU A 109 -7.12 -6.70 -1.64
CA LEU A 109 -7.45 -5.29 -1.39
C LEU A 109 -8.61 -4.79 -2.26
N LYS A 110 -8.71 -5.28 -3.50
CA LYS A 110 -9.86 -4.99 -4.36
C LYS A 110 -11.16 -5.44 -3.73
N ASN A 111 -11.21 -6.66 -3.18
CA ASN A 111 -12.39 -7.19 -2.51
C ASN A 111 -12.66 -6.48 -1.18
N TYR A 112 -11.61 -6.07 -0.47
CA TYR A 112 -11.72 -5.33 0.79
C TYR A 112 -12.33 -3.94 0.61
N PHE A 113 -11.86 -3.17 -0.39
CA PHE A 113 -12.33 -1.82 -0.65
C PHE A 113 -13.56 -1.75 -1.54
N ASN A 114 -13.82 -2.78 -2.36
CA ASN A 114 -14.99 -2.90 -3.20
C ASN A 114 -15.69 -4.24 -2.93
N PRO A 115 -16.26 -4.43 -1.73
CA PRO A 115 -17.05 -5.63 -1.48
C PRO A 115 -18.19 -5.64 -2.50
N ILE A 116 -18.30 -6.73 -3.27
CA ILE A 116 -19.45 -6.92 -4.15
C ILE A 116 -20.68 -6.89 -3.24
N GLU A 117 -21.53 -5.87 -3.39
CA GLU A 117 -22.86 -5.89 -2.80
C GLU A 117 -23.56 -7.12 -3.37
N ILE A 118 -23.69 -8.16 -2.54
CA ILE A 118 -24.63 -9.23 -2.81
C ILE A 118 -25.99 -8.54 -2.79
N ILE A 119 -26.55 -8.29 -3.97
CA ILE A 119 -27.93 -7.84 -4.14
C ILE A 119 -28.79 -8.88 -3.44
N VAL A 120 -29.22 -8.58 -2.21
CA VAL A 120 -30.27 -9.32 -1.55
C VAL A 120 -31.51 -9.09 -2.41
N PRO A 121 -32.12 -10.12 -3.01
CA PRO A 121 -33.38 -9.94 -3.71
C PRO A 121 -34.36 -9.35 -2.70
N PRO A 122 -35.15 -8.31 -3.05
CA PRO A 122 -36.09 -7.70 -2.12
C PRO A 122 -37.07 -8.79 -1.67
N ARG A 123 -36.89 -9.28 -0.43
CA ARG A 123 -37.88 -10.17 0.18
C ARG A 123 -39.12 -9.31 0.39
N ARG A 124 -40.17 -9.71 -0.31
CA ARG A 124 -41.50 -9.12 -0.35
C ARG A 124 -41.97 -8.80 1.07
N LYS A 125 -42.65 -7.66 1.19
CA LYS A 125 -43.48 -7.32 2.34
C LYS A 125 -44.34 -8.53 2.72
N SER A 126 -44.10 -9.09 3.90
CA SER A 126 -45.09 -9.91 4.59
C SER A 126 -45.25 -9.32 5.97
N ASP A 127 -46.36 -8.62 6.16
CA ASP A 127 -46.83 -8.17 7.45
C ASP A 127 -46.98 -9.38 8.38
N CYS A 128 -46.24 -9.39 9.49
CA CYS A 128 -46.67 -10.05 10.72
C CYS A 128 -45.91 -9.46 11.90
N LYS A 129 -46.68 -8.88 12.83
CA LYS A 129 -46.31 -8.19 14.05
C LYS A 129 -45.50 -9.07 15.00
N ILE A 130 -44.41 -8.53 15.54
CA ILE A 130 -43.91 -8.89 16.87
C ILE A 130 -43.52 -7.57 17.56
N GLU A 131 -44.27 -7.21 18.60
CA GLU A 131 -43.91 -6.16 19.56
C GLU A 131 -42.79 -6.70 20.47
N SER A 132 -41.70 -5.93 20.63
CA SER A 132 -40.99 -5.86 21.91
C SER A 132 -40.09 -4.60 21.93
N PRO A 133 -40.06 -3.86 23.06
CA PRO A 133 -39.43 -2.56 23.17
C PRO A 133 -37.94 -2.69 23.49
N LEU A 134 -37.12 -1.83 22.91
CA LEU A 134 -35.83 -1.33 23.43
C LEU A 134 -35.33 -0.29 22.42
N VAL A 135 -35.98 0.87 22.44
CA VAL A 135 -35.51 2.10 21.79
C VAL A 135 -35.15 3.04 22.93
N GLU A 136 -33.89 3.01 23.34
CA GLU A 136 -33.22 4.14 23.98
C GLU A 136 -31.72 3.82 23.99
N GLU A 137 -30.89 4.84 23.73
CA GLU A 137 -29.42 4.81 23.57
C GLU A 137 -28.84 4.49 22.18
N LEU A 138 -29.23 5.31 21.19
CA LEU A 138 -28.27 5.75 20.16
C LEU A 138 -28.37 7.27 20.09
N LYS A 139 -27.67 7.94 21.01
CA LYS A 139 -27.43 9.38 20.93
C LYS A 139 -26.50 9.66 19.76
N GLU A 140 -27.02 10.49 18.88
CA GLU A 140 -26.36 11.30 17.87
C GLU A 140 -24.88 11.62 18.16
N GLU A 141 -23.98 11.11 17.32
CA GLU A 141 -22.79 11.86 16.92
C GLU A 141 -22.92 12.15 15.42
N GLN A 142 -23.38 13.36 15.11
CA GLN A 142 -23.27 13.92 13.77
C GLN A 142 -21.77 14.10 13.45
N LEU A 143 -21.19 13.11 12.76
CA LEU A 143 -19.91 13.28 12.08
C LEU A 143 -20.11 14.30 10.96
N THR A 144 -19.72 15.54 11.21
CA THR A 144 -19.55 16.57 10.18
C THR A 144 -18.54 16.07 9.15
N LEU A 145 -19.04 15.52 8.04
CA LEU A 145 -18.29 15.10 6.87
C LEU A 145 -17.56 16.31 6.26
N THR A 146 -16.37 16.60 6.76
CA THR A 146 -15.45 17.55 6.11
C THR A 146 -14.70 16.78 5.04
N ILE A 147 -14.87 17.18 3.78
CA ILE A 147 -14.31 16.47 2.64
C ILE A 147 -12.85 16.93 2.51
N LYS A 148 -11.92 16.12 3.02
CA LYS A 148 -10.48 16.36 2.84
C LYS A 148 -10.10 16.04 1.40
N LYS A 149 -9.75 17.06 0.61
CA LYS A 149 -9.30 16.91 -0.78
C LYS A 149 -7.78 17.09 -0.85
N LEU A 150 -7.10 16.14 -1.49
CA LEU A 150 -5.67 16.26 -1.80
C LEU A 150 -5.49 17.11 -3.05
N ILE A 151 -4.60 18.10 -2.94
CA ILE A 151 -4.18 18.93 -4.05
C ILE A 151 -2.74 18.51 -4.39
N PRO A 152 -2.47 18.09 -5.64
CA PRO A 152 -1.12 17.75 -6.05
C PRO A 152 -0.22 19.00 -6.00
N PRO A 153 1.09 18.84 -5.72
CA PRO A 153 2.01 19.96 -5.71
C PRO A 153 2.10 20.61 -7.10
N VAL A 154 2.03 21.95 -7.14
CA VAL A 154 2.27 22.73 -8.35
C VAL A 154 3.75 22.60 -8.70
N SER A 155 4.07 22.01 -9.84
CA SER A 155 5.44 21.80 -10.29
C SER A 155 6.16 23.15 -10.49
N ARG A 156 6.91 23.59 -9.49
CA ARG A 156 7.93 24.61 -9.69
C ARG A 156 9.15 23.90 -10.24
N VAL A 157 9.32 23.98 -11.56
CA VAL A 157 10.55 23.57 -12.25
C VAL A 157 11.68 24.44 -11.69
N ILE A 158 12.47 23.90 -10.77
CA ILE A 158 13.74 24.49 -10.37
C ILE A 158 14.79 23.83 -11.27
N VAL A 159 15.23 24.57 -12.27
CA VAL A 159 16.44 24.26 -13.02
C VAL A 159 17.60 24.46 -12.04
N ALA A 160 18.22 23.38 -11.59
CA ALA A 160 19.47 23.43 -10.84
C ALA A 160 20.57 22.81 -11.70
N ASP A 161 21.44 23.69 -12.16
CA ASP A 161 22.65 23.40 -12.91
C ASP A 161 23.83 23.17 -11.94
N HIS A 162 24.72 22.25 -12.30
CA HIS A 162 26.07 21.99 -11.75
C HIS A 162 26.26 21.32 -10.37
N GLY A 163 26.71 20.06 -10.44
CA GLY A 163 27.96 19.53 -9.88
C GLY A 163 28.36 19.83 -8.43
N HIS A 164 28.42 18.78 -7.60
CA HIS A 164 29.62 18.39 -6.84
C HIS A 164 29.37 17.06 -6.10
N SER A 165 30.40 16.21 -6.15
CA SER A 165 30.66 15.04 -5.29
C SER A 165 30.60 15.42 -3.82
N TYR A 166 29.95 14.62 -2.96
CA TYR A 166 30.52 13.96 -1.77
C TYR A 166 29.49 12.97 -1.17
N GLU A 167 30.07 11.93 -0.57
CA GLU A 167 29.59 10.79 0.22
C GLU A 167 28.31 10.96 1.08
N GLU A 168 27.61 9.83 1.23
CA GLU A 168 26.71 9.44 2.34
C GLU A 168 25.75 10.49 2.90
N ASP A 169 24.66 10.74 2.19
CA ASP A 169 23.34 10.98 2.79
C ASP A 169 22.29 10.48 1.80
N GLU A 170 21.72 9.30 2.05
CA GLU A 170 20.53 8.81 1.36
C GLU A 170 19.38 9.77 1.67
N ILE A 171 19.20 10.79 0.82
CA ILE A 171 18.01 11.64 0.84
C ILE A 171 16.82 10.70 0.61
N ASP A 172 16.01 10.49 1.64
CA ASP A 172 14.77 9.73 1.54
C ASP A 172 13.77 10.54 0.69
N ILE A 173 13.86 10.36 -0.62
CA ILE A 173 13.05 11.05 -1.64
C ILE A 173 11.55 10.89 -1.30
N LEU A 174 11.15 9.83 -0.61
CA LEU A 174 9.78 9.60 -0.18
C LEU A 174 9.34 10.56 0.94
N GLU A 175 10.22 10.85 1.90
CA GLU A 175 9.97 11.81 2.97
C GLU A 175 9.88 13.24 2.40
N GLU A 176 10.78 13.59 1.48
CA GLU A 176 10.77 14.88 0.78
C GLU A 176 9.51 15.05 -0.08
N LEU A 177 9.05 13.99 -0.77
CA LEU A 177 7.80 14.03 -1.53
C LEU A 177 6.59 14.18 -0.61
N ASN A 178 6.54 13.47 0.52
CA ASN A 178 5.43 13.53 1.47
C ASN A 178 5.29 14.92 2.12
N LYS A 179 6.40 15.64 2.36
CA LYS A 179 6.40 17.03 2.86
C LYS A 179 5.68 18.01 1.93
N GLN A 180 5.51 17.68 0.65
CA GLN A 180 4.91 18.57 -0.35
C GLN A 180 3.38 18.42 -0.50
N TRP A 181 2.79 17.35 0.04
CA TRP A 181 1.35 17.15 -0.03
C TRP A 181 0.66 17.90 1.11
N ARG A 182 -0.28 18.79 0.76
CA ARG A 182 -1.10 19.51 1.74
C ARG A 182 -2.50 18.92 1.76
N CYS A 183 -2.95 18.49 2.95
CA CYS A 183 -4.34 18.17 3.19
C CYS A 183 -5.12 19.48 3.32
N VAL A 184 -6.08 19.73 2.43
CA VAL A 184 -7.00 20.86 2.56
C VAL A 184 -8.37 20.33 2.96
N ILE A 185 -8.92 20.92 4.01
CA ILE A 185 -10.28 20.67 4.48
C ILE A 185 -11.21 21.52 3.60
N VAL A 186 -12.15 20.88 2.90
CA VAL A 186 -13.19 21.54 2.09
C VAL A 186 -14.55 21.35 2.75
#